data_AF-A0A7C5RGG8-F1
#
_entry.id   AF-A0A7C5RGG8-F1
#
_cell.length_a   1.000
_cell.length_b   1.000
_cell.length_c   1.000
_cell.angle_alpha   90.00
_cell.angle_beta   90.00
_cell.angle_gamma   90.00
#
_symmetry.space_group_name_H-M   'P 1'
#
loop_
_entity.id
_entity.type
_entity.pdbx_description
1 polymer ?
#
loop_
_entity_poly.entity_id
_entity_poly.type
_entity_poly.pdbx_seq_one_letter_code
_entity_poly.pdbx_strand_id
1 'polypeptide(L)'
;MLGLTRRYLPVWFYVGVIIILSLLVGIVLKIKFFLLWATPIFWTGYILLIDGVIFSFKGKSFVFFSGFPIVILLSIVVWWFFEWMNIFISNWRYTGLPELITRYIGYFWAFSTIIPGVLLTYGVFLLLF
;
A
#
# COMPACT_ATOMS: atom_id res chain seq x y z
N MET A 1 -13.68 4.50 -26.20
CA MET A 1 -12.27 4.91 -26.41
C MET A 1 -12.09 6.32 -25.87
N LEU A 2 -11.85 6.48 -24.57
CA LEU A 2 -11.64 7.81 -23.99
C LEU A 2 -10.24 8.28 -24.37
N GLY A 3 -10.16 9.42 -25.06
CA GLY A 3 -8.91 10.11 -25.41
C GLY A 3 -8.21 10.65 -24.16
N LEU A 4 -7.59 9.77 -23.38
CA LEU A 4 -6.78 10.15 -22.23
C LEU A 4 -5.46 10.74 -22.74
N THR A 5 -5.35 12.06 -22.74
CA THR A 5 -4.07 12.74 -22.96
C THR A 5 -3.21 12.54 -21.71
N ARG A 6 -2.06 11.88 -21.88
CA ARG A 6 -1.11 11.62 -20.79
C ARG A 6 -0.56 12.95 -20.25
N ARG A 7 -0.77 13.20 -18.97
CA ARG A 7 -0.21 14.32 -18.21
C ARG A 7 1.18 13.95 -17.66
N TYR A 8 1.80 14.90 -16.95
CA TYR A 8 3.05 14.68 -16.24
C TYR A 8 2.88 13.70 -15.07
N LEU A 9 3.97 13.03 -14.69
CA LEU A 9 4.04 12.23 -13.47
C LEU A 9 4.26 13.15 -12.27
N PRO A 10 3.41 13.08 -11.23
CA PRO A 10 3.53 13.96 -10.07
C PRO A 10 4.70 13.55 -9.17
N VAL A 11 5.14 14.44 -8.28
CA VAL A 11 6.32 14.20 -7.41
C VAL A 11 6.18 12.93 -6.57
N TRP A 12 4.98 12.65 -6.04
CA TRP A 12 4.76 11.47 -5.21
C TRP A 12 4.92 10.14 -5.96
N PHE A 13 4.76 10.11 -7.29
CA PHE A 13 5.11 8.93 -8.09
C PHE A 13 6.57 8.53 -7.85
N TYR A 14 7.48 9.49 -7.99
CA TYR A 14 8.92 9.26 -7.83
C TYR A 14 9.28 8.93 -6.38
N VAL A 15 8.60 9.55 -5.40
CA VAL A 15 8.73 9.17 -3.99
C VAL A 15 8.35 7.69 -3.79
N GLY A 16 7.23 7.25 -4.37
CA GLY A 16 6.82 5.85 -4.33
C GLY A 16 7.85 4.89 -4.93
N VAL A 17 8.41 5.25 -6.09
CA VAL A 17 9.50 4.50 -6.74
C VAL A 17 10.72 4.42 -5.83
N ILE A 18 11.17 5.54 -5.26
CA ILE A 18 12.34 5.58 -4.37
C ILE A 18 12.11 4.72 -3.12
N ILE A 19 10.91 4.75 -2.52
CA ILE A 19 10.55 3.92 -1.37
C ILE A 19 10.69 2.43 -1.72
N ILE A 20 10.13 2.00 -2.85
CA ILE A 20 10.19 0.59 -3.29
C ILE A 20 11.63 0.19 -3.61
N LEU A 21 12.39 1.03 -4.34
CA LEU A 21 13.78 0.73 -4.65
C LEU A 21 14.65 0.64 -3.40
N SER A 22 14.44 1.54 -2.43
CA SER A 22 15.15 1.51 -1.14
C SER A 22 14.83 0.23 -0.37
N LEU A 23 13.56 -0.20 -0.37
CA LEU A 23 13.16 -1.48 0.20
C LEU A 23 13.86 -2.66 -0.50
N LEU A 24 13.84 -2.70 -1.83
CA LEU A 24 14.46 -3.79 -2.60
C LEU A 24 15.96 -3.88 -2.33
N VAL A 25 16.66 -2.76 -2.36
CA VAL A 25 18.09 -2.68 -2.01
C VAL A 25 18.30 -3.14 -0.56
N GLY A 26 17.47 -2.69 0.37
CA GLY A 26 17.52 -3.08 1.77
C GLY A 26 17.32 -4.58 2.00
N ILE A 27 16.40 -5.21 1.26
CA ILE A 27 16.17 -6.66 1.30
C ILE A 27 17.39 -7.41 0.76
N VAL A 28 17.93 -6.99 -0.39
CA VAL A 28 19.13 -7.60 -1.01
C VAL A 28 20.34 -7.52 -0.08
N LEU A 29 20.54 -6.37 0.56
CA LEU A 29 21.60 -6.14 1.54
C LEU A 29 21.28 -6.71 2.93
N LYS A 30 20.14 -7.39 3.10
CA LYS A 30 19.67 -7.98 4.37
C LYS A 30 19.65 -6.99 5.55
N ILE A 31 19.31 -5.73 5.28
CA ILE A 31 19.19 -4.69 6.31
C ILE A 31 17.96 -4.99 7.18
N LYS A 32 18.19 -5.22 8.48
CA LYS A 32 17.15 -5.63 9.45
C LYS A 32 15.89 -4.77 9.41
N PHE A 33 16.05 -3.45 9.31
CA PHE A 33 14.91 -2.52 9.22
C PHE A 33 13.99 -2.84 8.04
N PHE A 34 14.54 -2.98 6.83
CA PHE A 34 13.76 -3.26 5.63
C PHE A 34 13.11 -4.65 5.65
N LEU A 35 13.78 -5.64 6.24
CA LEU A 35 13.20 -6.98 6.41
C LEU A 35 12.02 -6.96 7.39
N LEU A 36 12.15 -6.21 8.49
CA LEU A 36 11.11 -6.12 9.52
C LEU A 36 9.87 -5.36 9.04
N TRP A 37 10.07 -4.29 8.27
CA TRP A 37 9.02 -3.37 7.84
C TRP A 37 8.63 -3.53 6.36
N ALA A 38 8.99 -4.65 5.74
CA ALA A 38 8.87 -4.84 4.29
C ALA A 38 7.45 -4.57 3.77
N THR A 39 6.44 -5.19 4.39
CA THR A 39 5.04 -5.08 3.98
C THR A 39 4.51 -3.64 4.00
N PRO A 40 4.53 -2.92 5.14
CA PRO A 40 4.04 -1.54 5.17
C PRO A 40 4.84 -0.58 4.28
N ILE A 41 6.18 -0.75 4.18
CA ILE A 41 7.01 0.08 3.31
C ILE A 41 6.64 -0.14 1.84
N PHE A 42 6.51 -1.40 1.42
CA PHE A 42 6.15 -1.74 0.05
C PHE A 42 4.80 -1.13 -0.34
N TRP A 43 3.76 -1.36 0.46
CA TRP A 43 2.42 -0.85 0.17
C TRP A 43 2.36 0.67 0.18
N THR A 44 3.10 1.34 1.05
CA THR A 44 3.20 2.81 1.05
C THR A 44 3.79 3.32 -0.27
N GLY A 45 4.91 2.74 -0.71
CA GLY A 45 5.52 3.10 -1.99
C GLY A 45 4.62 2.76 -3.17
N TYR A 46 3.94 1.61 -3.12
CA TYR A 46 3.02 1.14 -4.14
C TYR A 46 1.83 2.09 -4.33
N ILE A 47 1.20 2.53 -3.24
CA ILE A 47 0.09 3.50 -3.28
C ILE A 47 0.52 4.78 -3.99
N LEU A 48 1.64 5.39 -3.59
CA LEU A 48 2.10 6.64 -4.17
C LEU A 48 2.47 6.49 -5.65
N LEU A 49 3.12 5.37 -6.01
CA LEU A 49 3.47 5.05 -7.38
C LEU A 49 2.21 4.91 -8.24
N ILE A 50 1.26 4.05 -7.85
CA ILE A 50 0.08 3.75 -8.65
C ILE A 50 -0.89 4.93 -8.71
N ASP A 51 -1.06 5.66 -7.61
CA ASP A 51 -1.84 6.90 -7.61
C ASP A 51 -1.25 7.93 -8.60
N GLY A 52 0.07 8.08 -8.62
CA GLY A 52 0.75 8.94 -9.58
C GLY A 52 0.56 8.51 -11.04
N VAL A 53 0.53 7.20 -11.31
CA VAL A 53 0.17 6.66 -12.64
C VAL A 53 -1.26 7.08 -12.99
N ILE A 54 -2.24 6.80 -12.13
CA ILE A 54 -3.65 7.15 -12.40
C ILE A 54 -3.82 8.65 -12.59
N PHE A 55 -3.15 9.47 -11.77
CA PHE A 55 -3.15 10.91 -11.92
C PHE A 55 -2.64 11.36 -13.29
N SER A 56 -1.58 10.73 -13.81
CA SER A 56 -1.06 11.06 -15.14
C SER A 56 -2.06 10.78 -16.27
N PHE A 57 -3.05 9.91 -16.08
CA PHE A 57 -4.09 9.65 -17.07
C PHE A 57 -5.38 10.46 -16.81
N LYS A 58 -5.85 10.52 -15.55
CA LYS A 58 -7.16 11.11 -15.20
C LYS A 58 -7.08 12.53 -14.65
N GLY A 59 -5.90 12.99 -14.26
CA GLY A 59 -5.70 14.30 -13.62
C GLY A 59 -6.29 14.41 -12.20
N LYS A 60 -6.70 13.29 -11.60
CA LYS A 60 -7.26 13.21 -10.25
C LYS A 60 -6.49 12.16 -9.46
N SER A 61 -6.14 12.49 -8.22
CA SER A 61 -5.48 11.59 -7.28
C SER A 61 -6.51 11.03 -6.31
N PHE A 62 -6.42 9.73 -6.06
CA PHE A 62 -7.18 9.02 -5.05
C PHE A 62 -6.64 9.28 -3.64
N VAL A 63 -5.33 9.42 -3.48
CA VAL A 63 -4.71 9.70 -2.16
C VAL A 63 -5.13 11.06 -1.61
N PHE A 64 -5.36 12.05 -2.49
CA PHE A 64 -5.83 13.39 -2.09
C PHE A 64 -7.36 13.55 -2.12
N PHE A 65 -8.10 12.45 -2.30
CA PHE A 65 -9.56 12.46 -2.22
C PHE A 65 -10.01 12.63 -0.76
N SER A 66 -11.05 13.42 -0.52
CA SER A 66 -11.56 13.71 0.84
C SER A 66 -12.05 12.47 1.61
N GLY A 67 -12.48 11.41 0.91
CA GLY A 67 -12.87 10.14 1.52
C GLY A 67 -11.70 9.19 1.80
N PHE A 68 -10.47 9.53 1.41
CA PHE A 68 -9.31 8.65 1.61
C PHE A 68 -9.07 8.24 3.07
N PRO A 69 -9.23 9.12 4.08
CA PRO A 69 -9.12 8.71 5.49
C PRO A 69 -10.15 7.66 5.89
N ILE A 70 -11.37 7.71 5.34
CA ILE A 70 -12.42 6.71 5.60
C ILE A 70 -11.99 5.36 5.04
N VAL A 71 -11.41 5.34 3.83
CA VAL A 71 -10.88 4.11 3.22
C VAL A 71 -9.76 3.51 4.06
N ILE A 72 -8.84 4.33 4.59
CA ILE A 72 -7.80 3.87 5.51
C ILE A 72 -8.40 3.21 6.75
N LEU A 73 -9.37 3.87 7.40
CA LEU A 73 -10.03 3.33 8.59
C LEU A 73 -10.76 2.02 8.29
N LEU A 74 -11.49 1.95 7.18
CA LEU A 74 -12.14 0.72 6.73
C LEU A 74 -11.11 -0.39 6.46
N SER A 75 -9.96 -0.06 5.86
CA SER A 75 -8.87 -1.00 5.63
C SER A 75 -8.38 -1.62 6.94
N ILE A 76 -8.16 -0.79 7.96
CA ILE A 76 -7.72 -1.25 9.28
C ILE A 76 -8.77 -2.18 9.90
N VAL A 77 -10.04 -1.78 9.90
CA VAL A 77 -11.13 -2.56 10.49
C VAL A 77 -11.29 -3.91 9.79
N VAL A 78 -11.29 -3.93 8.46
CA VAL A 78 -11.45 -5.16 7.66
C VAL A 78 -10.29 -6.12 7.90
N TRP A 79 -9.04 -5.64 7.94
CA TRP A 79 -7.90 -6.50 8.20
C TRP A 79 -7.86 -7.03 9.63
N TRP A 80 -8.29 -6.24 10.61
CA TRP A 80 -8.47 -6.74 11.98
C TRP A 80 -9.57 -7.79 12.07
N PHE A 81 -10.66 -7.64 11.32
CA PHE A 81 -11.69 -8.68 11.22
C PHE A 81 -11.11 -9.97 10.63
N PHE A 82 -10.27 -9.88 9.60
CA PHE A 82 -9.58 -11.05 9.04
C PHE A 82 -8.60 -11.69 10.04
N GLU A 83 -7.86 -10.91 10.81
CA GLU A 83 -7.02 -11.44 11.90
C GLU A 83 -7.83 -12.14 12.98
N TRP A 84 -8.96 -11.56 13.38
CA TRP A 84 -9.88 -12.19 14.33
C TRP A 84 -10.41 -13.52 13.79
N MET A 85 -10.81 -13.55 12.51
CA MET A 85 -11.27 -14.78 11.87
C MET A 85 -10.16 -15.84 11.77
N ASN A 86 -8.93 -15.40 11.49
CA ASN A 86 -7.77 -16.28 11.38
C ASN A 86 -7.50 -17.09 12.66
N ILE A 87 -7.97 -16.64 13.83
CA ILE A 87 -7.91 -17.41 15.09
C ILE A 87 -8.70 -18.74 14.95
N PHE A 88 -9.83 -18.73 14.26
CA PHE A 88 -10.71 -19.89 14.12
C PHE A 88 -10.33 -20.77 12.92
N ILE A 89 -9.95 -20.14 11.81
CA ILE A 89 -9.67 -20.86 10.55
C ILE A 89 -8.20 -21.24 10.38
N SER A 90 -7.29 -20.64 11.16
CA SER A 90 -5.84 -20.91 11.09
C SER A 90 -5.25 -20.80 9.67
N ASN A 91 -5.75 -19.84 8.88
CA ASN A 91 -5.40 -19.68 7.46
C ASN A 91 -3.94 -19.22 7.25
N TRP A 92 -3.40 -18.40 8.15
CA TRP A 92 -1.98 -18.03 8.17
C TRP A 92 -1.40 -18.01 9.59
N ARG A 93 -0.09 -18.23 9.69
CA ARG A 93 0.68 -18.12 10.94
C ARG A 93 1.87 -17.20 10.74
N TYR A 94 1.99 -16.20 11.61
CA TYR A 94 3.14 -15.34 11.62
C TYR A 94 4.30 -15.99 12.39
N THR A 95 5.50 -15.94 11.80
CA THR A 95 6.73 -16.43 12.41
C THR A 95 7.78 -15.32 12.41
N GLY A 96 8.69 -15.32 13.40
CA GLY A 96 9.77 -14.33 13.47
C GLY A 96 9.33 -12.89 13.69
N LEU A 97 8.17 -12.66 14.30
CA LEU A 97 7.67 -11.32 14.58
C LEU A 97 8.42 -10.64 15.73
N PRO A 98 8.51 -9.30 15.72
CA PRO A 98 9.11 -8.54 16.82
C PRO A 98 8.23 -8.58 18.07
N GLU A 99 8.71 -7.92 19.13
CA GLU A 99 7.95 -7.65 20.35
C GLU A 99 6.57 -7.03 20.09
N LEU A 100 5.68 -7.18 21.06
CA LEU A 100 4.25 -6.91 20.91
C LEU A 100 3.93 -5.50 20.38
N ILE A 101 4.54 -4.46 20.96
CA ILE A 101 4.28 -3.07 20.59
C ILE A 101 4.68 -2.82 19.12
N THR A 102 5.92 -3.19 18.78
CA THR A 102 6.47 -3.05 17.42
C THR A 102 5.63 -3.82 16.41
N ARG A 103 5.14 -5.02 16.77
CA ARG A 103 4.23 -5.81 15.96
C ARG A 103 2.91 -5.08 15.68
N TYR A 104 2.27 -4.50 16.69
CA TYR A 104 1.00 -3.77 16.50
C TYR A 104 1.18 -2.49 15.67
N ILE A 105 2.33 -1.82 15.78
CA ILE A 105 2.67 -0.68 14.90
C ILE A 105 2.77 -1.16 13.45
N GLY A 106 3.47 -2.28 13.22
CA GLY A 106 3.57 -2.92 11.90
C GLY A 106 2.21 -3.29 11.32
N TYR A 107 1.33 -3.88 12.12
CA TYR A 107 -0.03 -4.21 11.72
C TYR A 107 -0.86 -2.98 11.39
N PHE A 108 -0.86 -1.98 12.26
CA PHE A 108 -1.62 -0.75 12.02
C PHE A 108 -1.20 -0.10 10.69
N TRP A 109 0.11 0.03 10.46
CA TRP A 109 0.62 0.59 9.22
C TRP A 109 0.28 -0.30 8.01
N ALA A 110 0.57 -1.59 8.05
CA ALA A 110 0.27 -2.48 6.92
C ALA A 110 -1.23 -2.48 6.60
N PHE A 111 -2.08 -2.68 7.61
CA PHE A 111 -3.53 -2.75 7.45
C PHE A 111 -4.13 -1.44 6.95
N SER A 112 -3.54 -0.29 7.27
CA SER A 112 -3.96 1.01 6.72
C SER A 112 -3.78 1.14 5.20
N THR A 113 -2.93 0.32 4.59
CA THR A 113 -2.48 0.50 3.20
C THR A 113 -3.03 -0.54 2.21
N ILE A 114 -3.52 -1.69 2.66
CA ILE A 114 -3.87 -2.77 1.74
C ILE A 114 -5.12 -2.46 0.91
N ILE A 115 -6.26 -2.06 1.51
CA ILE A 115 -7.46 -1.70 0.71
C ILE A 115 -7.19 -0.51 -0.21
N PRO A 116 -6.55 0.59 0.24
CA PRO A 116 -6.13 1.66 -0.67
C PRO A 116 -5.35 1.16 -1.89
N GLY A 117 -4.37 0.29 -1.67
CA GLY A 117 -3.59 -0.29 -2.75
C GLY A 117 -4.41 -1.16 -3.70
N VAL A 118 -5.35 -1.98 -3.18
CA VAL A 118 -6.28 -2.77 -4.01
C VAL A 118 -7.17 -1.88 -4.88
N LEU A 119 -7.75 -0.81 -4.31
CA LEU A 119 -8.61 0.12 -5.05
C LEU A 119 -7.83 0.90 -6.12
N LEU A 120 -6.59 1.29 -5.83
CA LEU A 120 -5.69 1.87 -6.82
C LEU A 120 -5.38 0.89 -7.95
N THR A 121 -5.13 -0.37 -7.62
CA THR A 121 -4.91 -1.42 -8.63
C THR A 121 -6.13 -1.55 -9.54
N TYR A 122 -7.33 -1.59 -8.97
CA TYR A 122 -8.58 -1.57 -9.73
C TYR A 122 -8.71 -0.33 -10.62
N GLY A 123 -8.31 0.84 -10.11
CA GLY A 123 -8.27 2.09 -10.87
C GLY A 123 -7.37 2.03 -12.11
N VAL A 124 -6.26 1.27 -12.06
CA VAL A 124 -5.39 1.00 -13.22
C VAL A 124 -6.06 0.07 -14.22
N PHE A 125 -6.73 -1.00 -13.78
CA PHE A 125 -7.49 -1.86 -14.69
C PHE A 125 -8.51 -1.07 -15.50
N LEU A 126 -9.21 -0.12 -14.87
CA LEU A 126 -10.14 0.78 -15.55
C LEU A 126 -9.50 1.76 -16.56
N LEU A 127 -8.17 1.83 -16.65
CA LEU A 127 -7.48 2.57 -17.71
C LEU A 127 -7.26 1.73 -18.97
N LEU A 128 -7.34 0.40 -18.85
CA LEU A 128 -7.02 -0.54 -19.92
C LEU A 128 -8.24 -0.95 -20.77
N PHE A 129 -9.45 -0.65 -20.31
CA PHE A 129 -10.73 -0.97 -20.97
C PHE A 129 -11.58 0.29 -21.14
#